data_AF-A0A175VT94-F1
#
_entry.id   AF-A0A175VT94-F1
#
_cell.length_a   1.000
_cell.length_b   1.000
_cell.length_c   1.000
_cell.angle_alpha   90.00
_cell.angle_beta   90.00
_cell.angle_gamma   90.00
#
_symmetry.space_group_name_H-M   'P 1'
#
loop_
_entity.id
_entity.type
_entity.pdbx_description
1 polymer ?
#
loop_
_entity_poly.entity_id
_entity_poly.type
_entity_poly.pdbx_seq_one_letter_code
_entity_poly.pdbx_strand_id
1 'polypeptide(L)'
;MAERRASRRESICSALTSIRSLLDTILLLVILGLVMDRQWRKSPSFEMGGDITGFAPPISQQIKTFVPDPMFIPENGSEFFTESVRSRWLSIVPRGLGYVQINDTTGYNNLPNPLRFYPESTFTTSATHQLHCLHSIVEVVAAYTSGQLDKLPTEGAWHLSHCFEYLRQSIMCCGDVALEGQHTTFPPNSTGSDGWDAKHVCRDYGQVLEYLERNRVNDERWI
;
A
#
# COMPACT_ATOMS: atom_id res chain seq x y z
N MET A 1 -66.21 -12.14 49.08
CA MET A 1 -65.81 -12.77 47.79
C MET A 1 -65.07 -11.81 46.86
N ALA A 2 -65.41 -10.51 46.84
CA ALA A 2 -64.72 -9.47 46.06
C ALA A 2 -63.25 -9.28 46.45
N GLU A 3 -62.92 -9.21 47.75
CA GLU A 3 -61.53 -9.07 48.25
C GLU A 3 -60.60 -10.19 47.79
N ARG A 4 -61.06 -11.46 47.83
CA ARG A 4 -60.29 -12.61 47.32
C ARG A 4 -60.03 -12.52 45.81
N ARG A 5 -60.97 -11.97 45.02
CA ARG A 5 -60.78 -11.76 43.58
C ARG A 5 -59.82 -10.60 43.30
N ALA A 6 -59.87 -9.52 44.09
CA ALA A 6 -58.94 -8.39 43.99
C ALA A 6 -57.51 -8.84 44.31
N SER A 7 -57.31 -9.50 45.45
CA SER A 7 -56.02 -10.05 45.88
C SER A 7 -55.41 -11.03 44.85
N ARG A 8 -56.24 -11.91 44.26
CA ARG A 8 -55.77 -12.84 43.21
C ARG A 8 -55.40 -12.12 41.92
N ARG A 9 -56.14 -11.08 41.51
CA ARG A 9 -55.79 -10.25 40.33
C ARG A 9 -54.50 -9.47 40.57
N GLU A 10 -54.34 -8.87 41.75
CA GLU A 10 -53.12 -8.15 42.14
C GLU A 10 -51.89 -9.07 42.14
N SER A 11 -52.02 -10.28 42.69
CA SER A 11 -50.96 -11.28 42.68
C SER A 11 -50.59 -11.76 41.27
N ILE A 12 -51.57 -11.94 40.38
CA ILE A 12 -51.30 -12.31 38.97
C ILE A 12 -50.63 -11.13 38.23
N CYS A 13 -51.10 -9.89 38.45
CA CYS A 13 -50.49 -8.70 37.84
C CYS A 13 -49.06 -8.47 38.33
N SER A 14 -48.78 -8.68 39.63
CA SER A 14 -47.42 -8.56 40.17
C SER A 14 -46.49 -9.66 39.64
N ALA A 15 -46.99 -10.88 39.48
CA ALA A 15 -46.22 -11.96 38.85
C ALA A 15 -45.92 -11.66 37.36
N LEU A 16 -46.89 -11.20 36.58
CA LEU A 16 -46.70 -10.86 35.17
C LEU A 16 -45.74 -9.69 34.95
N THR A 17 -45.81 -8.65 35.80
CA THR A 17 -44.87 -7.51 35.74
C THR A 17 -43.46 -7.92 36.15
N SER A 18 -43.32 -8.80 37.15
CA SER A 18 -42.02 -9.38 37.54
C SER A 18 -41.41 -10.22 36.41
N ILE A 19 -42.17 -11.15 35.81
CA ILE A 19 -41.71 -11.96 34.66
C ILE A 19 -41.31 -11.06 33.49
N ARG A 20 -42.12 -10.04 33.15
CA ARG A 20 -41.79 -9.08 32.10
C ARG A 20 -40.47 -8.35 32.40
N SER A 21 -40.26 -7.87 33.63
CA SER A 21 -39.02 -7.18 34.01
C SER A 21 -37.79 -8.09 33.91
N LEU A 22 -37.91 -9.38 34.23
CA LEU A 22 -36.84 -10.36 34.04
C LEU A 22 -36.54 -10.60 32.56
N LEU A 23 -37.58 -10.78 31.73
CA LEU A 23 -37.42 -10.93 30.28
C LEU A 23 -36.78 -9.69 29.64
N ASP A 24 -37.22 -8.50 30.01
CA ASP A 24 -36.65 -7.23 29.52
C ASP A 24 -35.18 -7.08 29.96
N THR A 25 -34.83 -7.50 31.18
CA THR A 25 -33.44 -7.47 31.68
C THR A 25 -32.56 -8.49 30.94
N ILE A 26 -33.04 -9.72 30.75
CA ILE A 26 -32.33 -10.76 29.98
C ILE A 26 -32.12 -10.30 28.54
N LEU A 27 -33.17 -9.75 27.90
CA LEU A 27 -33.09 -9.22 26.56
C LEU A 27 -32.08 -8.07 26.47
N LEU A 28 -32.07 -7.15 27.44
CA LEU A 28 -31.09 -6.06 27.49
C LEU A 28 -29.65 -6.60 27.62
N LEU A 29 -29.42 -7.59 28.49
CA LEU A 29 -28.09 -8.21 28.64
C LEU A 29 -27.64 -8.92 27.37
N VAL A 30 -28.55 -9.62 26.67
CA VAL A 30 -28.27 -10.22 25.37
C VAL A 30 -27.93 -9.14 24.33
N ILE A 31 -28.69 -8.05 24.27
CA ILE A 31 -28.40 -6.93 23.36
C ILE A 31 -27.03 -6.31 23.67
N LEU A 32 -26.71 -6.04 24.93
CA LEU A 32 -25.41 -5.51 25.34
C LEU A 32 -24.27 -6.48 24.98
N GLY A 33 -24.46 -7.79 25.20
CA GLY A 33 -23.50 -8.81 24.80
C GLY A 33 -23.27 -8.83 23.29
N LEU A 34 -24.33 -8.73 22.49
CA LEU A 34 -24.24 -8.65 21.02
C LEU A 34 -23.58 -7.35 20.54
N VAL A 35 -23.85 -6.21 21.19
CA VAL A 35 -23.20 -4.93 20.88
C VAL A 35 -21.71 -4.99 21.22
N MET A 36 -21.35 -5.54 22.38
CA MET A 36 -19.94 -5.74 22.76
C MET A 36 -19.22 -6.71 21.82
N ASP A 37 -19.83 -7.86 21.49
CA ASP A 37 -19.27 -8.80 20.51
C ASP A 37 -19.05 -8.12 19.16
N ARG A 38 -20.03 -7.34 18.68
CA ARG A 38 -19.90 -6.58 17.43
C ARG A 38 -18.82 -5.49 17.50
N GLN A 39 -18.69 -4.79 18.63
CA GLN A 39 -17.66 -3.78 18.83
C GLN A 39 -16.25 -4.40 18.92
N TRP A 40 -16.14 -5.63 19.40
CA TRP A 40 -14.87 -6.34 19.55
C TRP A 40 -14.47 -7.16 18.34
N ARG A 41 -15.43 -7.58 17.49
CA ARG A 41 -15.15 -8.12 16.17
C ARG A 41 -14.56 -7.02 15.29
N LYS A 42 -13.24 -6.85 15.36
CA LYS A 42 -12.49 -6.18 14.30
C LYS A 42 -12.62 -7.04 13.05
N SER A 43 -13.34 -6.56 12.03
CA SER A 43 -13.20 -7.13 10.69
C SER A 43 -11.71 -7.16 10.34
N PRO A 44 -11.20 -8.18 9.65
CA PRO A 44 -9.84 -8.15 9.12
C PRO A 44 -9.71 -6.89 8.27
N SER A 45 -9.00 -5.88 8.76
CA SER A 45 -8.75 -4.67 7.99
C SER A 45 -7.53 -4.96 7.13
N PHE A 46 -7.72 -5.05 5.82
CA PHE A 46 -6.60 -5.00 4.89
C PHE A 46 -5.88 -3.66 5.04
N GLU A 47 -4.55 -3.70 5.13
CA GLU A 47 -3.76 -2.48 5.04
C GLU A 47 -3.68 -2.06 3.57
N MET A 48 -3.88 -0.78 3.27
CA MET A 48 -3.72 -0.25 1.92
C MET A 48 -2.31 -0.56 1.37
N GLY A 49 -2.24 -1.09 0.15
CA GLY A 49 -0.99 -1.55 -0.47
C GLY A 49 -0.25 -2.65 0.31
N GLY A 50 -0.90 -3.30 1.27
CA GLY A 50 -0.34 -4.41 2.03
C GLY A 50 -0.36 -5.72 1.25
N ASP A 51 0.59 -6.59 1.60
CA ASP A 51 0.59 -7.96 1.11
C ASP A 51 -0.49 -8.77 1.85
N ILE A 52 -1.35 -9.45 1.09
CA ILE A 52 -2.40 -10.31 1.64
C ILE A 52 -1.96 -11.78 1.74
N THR A 53 -0.78 -12.11 1.22
CA THR A 53 -0.26 -13.48 1.23
C THR A 53 0.35 -13.85 2.58
N GLY A 54 0.83 -12.85 3.31
CA GLY A 54 1.54 -12.97 4.59
C GLY A 54 3.06 -12.99 4.43
N PHE A 55 3.55 -12.84 3.20
CA PHE A 55 4.98 -12.71 2.88
C PHE A 55 5.57 -11.47 3.56
N ALA A 56 4.96 -10.30 3.41
CA ALA A 56 5.54 -9.09 4.01
C ALA A 56 5.16 -8.96 5.49
N PRO A 57 6.11 -8.64 6.39
CA PRO A 57 5.76 -8.37 7.78
C PRO A 57 4.97 -7.06 7.88
N PRO A 58 4.34 -6.76 9.04
CA PRO A 58 3.84 -5.43 9.31
C PRO A 58 4.96 -4.39 9.20
N ILE A 59 4.80 -3.41 8.34
CA ILE A 59 5.74 -2.30 8.15
C ILE A 59 5.12 -1.04 8.77
N SER A 60 5.89 -0.29 9.56
CA SER A 60 5.35 0.92 10.19
C SER A 60 5.06 2.01 9.16
N GLN A 61 4.12 2.90 9.49
CA GLN A 61 3.78 4.06 8.68
C GLN A 61 4.41 5.34 9.26
N GLN A 62 4.71 6.30 8.40
CA GLN A 62 5.25 7.61 8.76
C GLN A 62 4.56 8.72 7.95
N ILE A 63 4.48 9.91 8.55
CA ILE A 63 4.09 11.11 7.79
C ILE A 63 5.30 11.61 7.03
N LYS A 64 5.18 11.68 5.70
CA LYS A 64 6.23 12.19 4.82
C LYS A 64 5.74 13.45 4.12
N THR A 65 6.50 14.53 4.23
CA THR A 65 6.39 15.67 3.31
C THR A 65 7.19 15.34 2.05
N PHE A 66 6.54 15.42 0.89
CA PHE A 66 7.23 15.27 -0.38
C PHE A 66 8.07 16.52 -0.63
N VAL A 67 9.25 16.37 -1.24
CA VAL A 67 10.11 17.48 -1.61
C VAL A 67 10.80 17.12 -2.92
N PRO A 68 11.08 18.09 -3.81
CA PRO A 68 11.75 17.80 -5.06
C PRO A 68 13.17 17.31 -4.80
N ASP A 69 13.60 16.29 -5.54
CA ASP A 69 14.99 15.82 -5.57
C ASP A 69 15.44 15.66 -7.04
N PRO A 70 16.08 16.69 -7.62
CA PRO A 70 16.48 16.69 -9.03
C PRO A 70 17.59 15.69 -9.34
N MET A 71 18.20 15.03 -8.34
CA MET A 71 19.24 14.02 -8.59
C MET A 71 18.69 12.70 -9.16
N PHE A 72 17.38 12.42 -9.01
CA PHE A 72 16.77 11.26 -9.65
C PHE A 72 16.42 11.54 -11.12
N ILE A 73 15.94 12.75 -11.40
CA ILE A 73 15.46 13.15 -12.73
C ILE A 73 16.00 14.55 -13.03
N PRO A 74 17.22 14.66 -13.56
CA PRO A 74 17.77 15.94 -14.00
C PRO A 74 16.95 16.54 -15.15
N GLU A 75 16.85 17.87 -15.20
CA GLU A 75 16.17 18.56 -16.31
C GLU A 75 16.88 18.32 -17.66
N ASN A 76 18.20 18.23 -17.65
CA ASN A 76 18.98 17.86 -18.81
C ASN A 76 18.97 16.34 -18.98
N GLY A 77 18.22 15.84 -19.96
CA GLY A 77 18.14 14.40 -20.25
C GLY A 77 19.50 13.72 -20.49
N SER A 78 20.54 14.46 -20.87
CA SER A 78 21.88 13.88 -21.04
C SER A 78 22.50 13.42 -19.73
N GLU A 79 22.17 14.12 -18.62
CA GLU A 79 22.71 13.85 -17.29
C GLU A 79 22.08 12.60 -16.64
N PHE A 80 20.89 12.20 -17.10
CA PHE A 80 20.23 10.99 -16.60
C PHE A 80 21.10 9.73 -16.72
N PHE A 81 21.91 9.67 -17.78
CA PHE A 81 22.80 8.53 -18.05
C PHE A 81 24.16 8.58 -17.34
N THR A 82 24.31 9.48 -16.35
CA THR A 82 25.55 9.59 -15.57
C THR A 82 25.57 8.57 -14.43
N GLU A 83 26.78 8.19 -14.00
CA GLU A 83 26.95 7.28 -12.86
C GLU A 83 26.36 7.85 -11.55
N SER A 84 26.35 9.18 -11.40
CA SER A 84 25.73 9.85 -10.25
C SER A 84 24.22 9.62 -10.18
N VAL A 85 23.51 9.74 -11.31
CA VAL A 85 22.06 9.51 -11.35
C VAL A 85 21.76 8.02 -11.18
N ARG A 86 22.52 7.15 -11.85
CA ARG A 86 22.44 5.69 -11.65
C ARG A 86 22.62 5.30 -10.18
N SER A 87 23.66 5.85 -9.52
CA SER A 87 23.91 5.62 -8.09
C SER A 87 22.76 6.13 -7.21
N ARG A 88 22.12 7.24 -7.59
CA ARG A 88 20.94 7.77 -6.89
C ARG A 88 19.76 6.81 -6.99
N TRP A 89 19.45 6.30 -8.17
CA TRP A 89 18.40 5.28 -8.36
C TRP A 89 18.70 3.96 -7.63
N LEU A 90 19.95 3.50 -7.71
CA LEU A 90 20.38 2.31 -6.95
C LEU A 90 20.30 2.52 -5.42
N SER A 91 20.30 3.76 -4.93
CA SER A 91 20.17 4.04 -3.49
C SER A 91 18.76 3.84 -2.92
N ILE A 92 17.74 3.74 -3.78
CA ILE A 92 16.34 3.54 -3.37
C ILE A 92 15.80 2.16 -3.75
N VAL A 93 16.64 1.24 -4.22
CA VAL A 93 16.25 -0.14 -4.47
C VAL A 93 17.19 -1.12 -3.76
N PRO A 94 16.69 -2.27 -3.31
CA PRO A 94 17.54 -3.29 -2.71
C PRO A 94 18.36 -4.00 -3.79
N ARG A 95 19.43 -4.69 -3.39
CA ARG A 95 20.09 -5.69 -4.25
C ARG A 95 19.07 -6.73 -4.71
N GLY A 96 19.19 -7.16 -5.96
CA GLY A 96 18.23 -8.02 -6.63
C GLY A 96 16.91 -7.33 -7.01
N LEU A 97 16.81 -5.98 -6.90
CA LEU A 97 15.63 -5.18 -7.24
C LEU A 97 14.32 -5.65 -6.54
N GLY A 98 14.42 -6.34 -5.42
CA GLY A 98 13.26 -6.86 -4.71
C GLY A 98 12.62 -8.08 -5.38
N TYR A 99 13.39 -8.84 -6.16
CA TYR A 99 13.09 -10.23 -6.47
C TYR A 99 13.40 -11.07 -5.24
N VAL A 100 12.40 -11.80 -4.75
CA VAL A 100 12.43 -12.51 -3.47
C VAL A 100 12.12 -13.98 -3.66
N GLN A 101 12.76 -14.84 -2.89
CA GLN A 101 12.54 -16.28 -2.94
C GLN A 101 11.84 -16.77 -1.66
N ILE A 102 10.74 -17.49 -1.81
CA ILE A 102 9.98 -18.08 -0.69
C ILE A 102 10.20 -19.60 -0.69
N ASN A 103 11.11 -20.09 0.14
CA ASN A 103 11.49 -21.51 0.15
C ASN A 103 10.36 -22.46 0.59
N ASP A 104 9.54 -22.05 1.56
CA ASP A 104 8.37 -22.81 2.01
C ASP A 104 7.10 -22.01 1.74
N THR A 105 6.34 -22.42 0.72
CA THR A 105 5.09 -21.77 0.32
C THR A 105 3.85 -22.34 1.02
N THR A 106 3.98 -23.43 1.79
CA THR A 106 2.83 -24.17 2.33
C THR A 106 1.99 -23.37 3.33
N GLY A 107 2.61 -22.41 4.01
CA GLY A 107 1.95 -21.52 4.97
C GLY A 107 1.28 -20.28 4.35
N TYR A 108 1.46 -20.03 3.06
CA TYR A 108 0.98 -18.83 2.38
C TYR A 108 -0.26 -19.13 1.55
N ASN A 109 -1.17 -18.15 1.49
CA ASN A 109 -2.32 -18.17 0.59
C ASN A 109 -2.23 -16.99 -0.39
N ASN A 110 -3.05 -16.97 -1.44
CA ASN A 110 -3.10 -15.88 -2.42
C ASN A 110 -1.77 -15.56 -3.13
N LEU A 111 -0.75 -16.44 -3.06
CA LEU A 111 0.49 -16.25 -3.80
C LEU A 111 0.20 -16.22 -5.31
N PRO A 112 0.83 -15.31 -6.08
CA PRO A 112 0.76 -15.33 -7.52
C PRO A 112 1.50 -16.55 -8.09
N ASN A 113 1.47 -16.73 -9.41
CA ASN A 113 2.34 -17.72 -10.06
C ASN A 113 3.81 -17.29 -9.94
N PRO A 114 4.74 -18.18 -9.57
CA PRO A 114 6.15 -17.84 -9.46
C PRO A 114 6.74 -17.52 -10.84
N LEU A 115 7.82 -16.74 -10.82
CA LEU A 115 8.55 -16.38 -12.03
C LEU A 115 9.18 -17.62 -12.66
N ARG A 116 9.05 -17.72 -13.99
CA ARG A 116 9.72 -18.77 -14.77
C ARG A 116 11.18 -18.40 -14.98
N PHE A 117 12.05 -19.41 -15.06
CA PHE A 117 13.50 -19.26 -15.28
C PHE A 117 14.27 -18.62 -14.12
N TYR A 118 13.61 -18.42 -12.98
CA TYR A 118 14.23 -18.11 -11.70
C TYR A 118 14.23 -19.36 -10.81
N PRO A 119 14.97 -19.37 -9.68
CA PRO A 119 14.80 -20.38 -8.66
C PRO A 119 13.32 -20.58 -8.29
N GLU A 120 12.96 -21.78 -7.85
CA GLU A 120 11.57 -22.08 -7.47
C GLU A 120 11.06 -21.09 -6.43
N SER A 121 9.77 -20.71 -6.58
CA SER A 121 9.08 -19.77 -5.70
C SER A 121 9.74 -18.37 -5.63
N THR A 122 10.29 -17.90 -6.75
CA THR A 122 10.75 -16.51 -6.89
C THR A 122 9.60 -15.60 -7.33
N PHE A 123 9.49 -14.42 -6.72
CA PHE A 123 8.48 -13.40 -6.98
C PHE A 123 9.13 -12.01 -7.06
N THR A 124 8.48 -11.06 -7.74
CA THR A 124 8.85 -9.64 -7.65
C THR A 124 7.98 -8.93 -6.62
N THR A 125 8.43 -7.77 -6.17
CA THR A 125 7.66 -6.94 -5.24
C THR A 125 7.19 -5.65 -5.88
N SER A 126 5.94 -5.26 -5.58
CA SER A 126 5.26 -4.18 -6.31
C SER A 126 5.97 -2.83 -6.19
N ALA A 127 6.52 -2.50 -5.02
CA ALA A 127 7.19 -1.21 -4.82
C ALA A 127 8.43 -1.04 -5.72
N THR A 128 9.25 -2.07 -5.86
CA THR A 128 10.44 -2.01 -6.72
C THR A 128 10.09 -2.15 -8.20
N HIS A 129 9.05 -2.90 -8.54
CA HIS A 129 8.53 -2.95 -9.91
C HIS A 129 7.98 -1.58 -10.36
N GLN A 130 7.27 -0.85 -9.49
CA GLN A 130 6.84 0.52 -9.78
C GLN A 130 8.03 1.47 -10.02
N LEU A 131 9.09 1.37 -9.20
CA LEU A 131 10.30 2.17 -9.40
C LEU A 131 11.03 1.82 -10.70
N HIS A 132 11.13 0.53 -11.03
CA HIS A 132 11.66 0.09 -12.32
C HIS A 132 10.86 0.65 -13.50
N CYS A 133 9.53 0.56 -13.45
CA CYS A 133 8.67 1.14 -14.48
C CYS A 133 8.87 2.65 -14.63
N LEU A 134 8.98 3.38 -13.52
CA LEU A 134 9.26 4.82 -13.55
C LEU A 134 10.64 5.11 -14.15
N HIS A 135 11.68 4.38 -13.73
CA HIS A 135 13.04 4.52 -14.26
C HIS A 135 13.06 4.29 -15.78
N SER A 136 12.43 3.22 -16.28
CA SER A 136 12.34 2.94 -17.72
C SER A 136 11.59 4.02 -18.51
N ILE A 137 10.53 4.62 -17.95
CA ILE A 137 9.85 5.76 -18.58
C ILE A 137 10.79 6.96 -18.67
N VAL A 138 11.50 7.29 -17.58
CA VAL A 138 12.44 8.41 -17.55
C VAL A 138 13.60 8.17 -18.52
N GLU A 139 14.11 6.94 -18.62
CA GLU A 139 15.16 6.56 -19.57
C GLU A 139 14.76 6.85 -21.03
N VAL A 140 13.54 6.46 -21.42
CA VAL A 140 13.01 6.76 -22.76
C VAL A 140 12.91 8.26 -22.98
N VAL A 141 12.35 9.01 -22.02
CA VAL A 141 12.23 10.48 -22.11
C VAL A 141 13.60 11.16 -22.18
N ALA A 142 14.57 10.71 -21.39
CA ALA A 142 15.93 11.21 -21.37
C ALA A 142 16.65 10.96 -22.71
N ALA A 143 16.49 9.77 -23.29
CA ALA A 143 17.04 9.44 -24.61
C ALA A 143 16.49 10.36 -25.70
N TYR A 144 15.17 10.60 -25.72
CA TYR A 144 14.54 11.50 -26.70
C TYR A 144 14.94 12.96 -26.50
N THR A 145 14.92 13.47 -25.27
CA THR A 145 15.20 14.88 -24.97
C THR A 145 16.67 15.24 -25.14
N SER A 146 17.59 14.27 -24.95
CA SER A 146 19.03 14.47 -25.19
C SER A 146 19.49 14.13 -26.61
N GLY A 147 18.63 13.52 -27.44
CA GLY A 147 19.00 13.03 -28.76
C GLY A 147 19.89 11.78 -28.77
N GLN A 148 20.15 11.17 -27.61
CA GLN A 148 20.92 9.92 -27.46
C GLN A 148 20.03 8.70 -27.73
N LEU A 149 19.54 8.58 -28.98
CA LEU A 149 18.58 7.54 -29.37
C LEU A 149 19.17 6.12 -29.34
N ASP A 150 20.49 5.99 -29.35
CA ASP A 150 21.22 4.73 -29.14
C ASP A 150 21.01 4.15 -27.74
N LYS A 151 20.54 4.96 -26.78
CA LYS A 151 20.24 4.56 -25.40
C LYS A 151 18.77 4.16 -25.18
N LEU A 152 17.96 4.08 -26.22
CA LEU A 152 16.58 3.61 -26.07
C LEU A 152 16.56 2.13 -25.66
N PRO A 153 15.72 1.74 -24.67
CA PRO A 153 15.56 0.35 -24.27
C PRO A 153 15.13 -0.55 -25.43
N THR A 154 15.73 -1.73 -25.52
CA THR A 154 15.50 -2.68 -26.63
C THR A 154 14.11 -3.30 -26.63
N GLU A 155 13.45 -3.30 -25.47
CA GLU A 155 12.11 -3.84 -25.27
C GLU A 155 11.07 -3.00 -26.04
N GLY A 156 11.36 -1.73 -26.32
CA GLY A 156 10.52 -0.89 -27.16
C GLY A 156 9.12 -0.59 -26.58
N ALA A 157 8.15 -0.37 -27.47
CA ALA A 157 6.87 0.25 -27.10
C ALA A 157 5.96 -0.59 -26.19
N TRP A 158 6.05 -1.94 -26.24
CA TRP A 158 5.20 -2.79 -25.39
C TRP A 158 5.59 -2.64 -23.91
N HIS A 159 6.89 -2.55 -23.61
CA HIS A 159 7.38 -2.42 -22.24
C HIS A 159 7.00 -1.06 -21.66
N LEU A 160 7.10 0.00 -22.47
CA LEU A 160 6.66 1.33 -22.08
C LEU A 160 5.14 1.37 -21.81
N SER A 161 4.34 0.74 -22.68
CA SER A 161 2.89 0.66 -22.50
C SER A 161 2.51 -0.12 -21.23
N HIS A 162 3.22 -1.20 -20.94
CA HIS A 162 3.12 -1.94 -19.67
C HIS A 162 3.44 -1.05 -18.47
N CYS A 163 4.55 -0.31 -18.51
CA CYS A 163 4.95 0.59 -17.42
C CYS A 163 3.88 1.65 -17.12
N PHE A 164 3.35 2.30 -18.16
CA PHE A 164 2.26 3.29 -17.99
C PHE A 164 1.00 2.67 -17.39
N GLU A 165 0.57 1.51 -17.89
CA GLU A 165 -0.64 0.84 -17.38
C GLU A 165 -0.46 0.33 -15.94
N TYR A 166 0.72 -0.21 -15.62
CA TYR A 166 1.04 -0.69 -14.28
C TYR A 166 1.10 0.45 -13.25
N LEU A 167 1.74 1.58 -13.60
CA LEU A 167 1.77 2.77 -12.74
C LEU A 167 0.39 3.40 -12.60
N ARG A 168 -0.42 3.46 -13.67
CA ARG A 168 -1.80 3.95 -13.61
C ARG A 168 -2.62 3.16 -12.59
N GLN A 169 -2.56 1.83 -12.62
CA GLN A 169 -3.25 0.98 -11.65
C GLN A 169 -2.69 1.14 -10.23
N SER A 170 -1.37 1.30 -10.09
CA SER A 170 -0.72 1.51 -8.79
C SER A 170 -1.16 2.83 -8.14
N ILE A 171 -1.27 3.91 -8.92
CA ILE A 171 -1.78 5.22 -8.45
C ILE A 171 -3.23 5.08 -7.98
N MET A 172 -4.09 4.39 -8.75
CA MET A 172 -5.48 4.15 -8.37
C MET A 172 -5.63 3.25 -7.15
N CYS A 173 -4.74 2.26 -6.99
CA CYS A 173 -4.72 1.36 -5.85
C CYS A 173 -4.27 2.08 -4.57
N CYS A 174 -3.28 2.97 -4.67
CA CYS A 174 -2.87 3.84 -3.57
C CYS A 174 -4.00 4.82 -3.20
N GLY A 175 -4.61 5.46 -4.21
CA GLY A 175 -5.75 6.36 -4.01
C GLY A 175 -5.45 7.47 -3.00
N ASP A 176 -4.24 8.03 -3.04
CA ASP A 176 -3.81 9.07 -2.10
C ASP A 176 -4.70 10.31 -2.22
N VAL A 177 -5.30 10.71 -1.09
CA VAL A 177 -6.24 11.85 -0.98
C VAL A 177 -5.65 13.01 -0.17
N ALA A 178 -4.33 13.03 0.05
CA ALA A 178 -3.65 14.18 0.64
C ALA A 178 -3.98 15.46 -0.14
N LEU A 179 -4.23 16.55 0.59
CA LEU A 179 -4.44 17.86 -0.03
C LEU A 179 -3.09 18.41 -0.49
N GLU A 180 -3.01 18.79 -1.77
CA GLU A 180 -1.85 19.47 -2.33
C GLU A 180 -2.15 20.97 -2.57
N GLY A 181 -1.14 21.79 -2.29
CA GLY A 181 -1.25 23.25 -2.27
C GLY A 181 -0.72 23.93 -3.54
N GLN A 182 -0.44 25.22 -3.41
CA GLN A 182 0.19 26.03 -4.46
C GLN A 182 1.58 25.50 -4.80
N HIS A 183 1.96 25.53 -6.08
CA HIS A 183 3.31 25.17 -6.50
C HIS A 183 4.39 26.00 -5.79
N THR A 184 5.54 25.39 -5.61
CA THR A 184 6.76 25.97 -5.04
C THR A 184 7.92 26.00 -6.04
N THR A 185 7.89 25.16 -7.10
CA THR A 185 8.98 25.03 -8.07
C THR A 185 8.62 25.43 -9.50
N PHE A 186 7.37 25.75 -9.82
CA PHE A 186 7.03 26.20 -11.18
C PHE A 186 7.59 27.61 -11.48
N PRO A 187 7.74 27.98 -12.78
CA PRO A 187 8.12 29.32 -13.18
C PRO A 187 7.21 30.42 -12.58
N PRO A 188 7.71 31.67 -12.36
CA PRO A 188 6.99 32.70 -11.60
C PRO A 188 5.59 33.08 -12.10
N ASN A 189 5.29 32.87 -13.38
CA ASN A 189 3.99 33.20 -13.99
C ASN A 189 3.09 31.97 -14.20
N SER A 190 3.48 30.81 -13.67
CA SER A 190 2.69 29.60 -13.71
C SER A 190 1.69 29.57 -12.54
N THR A 191 0.63 28.77 -12.70
CA THR A 191 -0.36 28.50 -11.65
C THR A 191 -0.61 27.00 -11.60
N GLY A 192 -0.84 26.43 -10.41
CA GLY A 192 -1.07 24.99 -10.25
C GLY A 192 -0.53 24.45 -8.93
N SER A 193 -0.61 23.14 -8.77
CA SER A 193 -0.01 22.36 -7.66
C SER A 193 1.18 21.55 -8.20
N ASP A 194 2.24 21.46 -7.41
CA ASP A 194 3.37 20.53 -7.64
C ASP A 194 3.53 19.48 -6.53
N GLY A 195 2.66 19.49 -5.51
CA GLY A 195 2.63 18.49 -4.43
C GLY A 195 3.74 18.58 -3.37
N TRP A 196 4.77 19.42 -3.54
CA TRP A 196 5.98 19.41 -2.69
C TRP A 196 5.84 19.97 -1.25
N ASP A 197 4.66 20.38 -0.82
CA ASP A 197 4.40 20.78 0.58
C ASP A 197 3.32 19.89 1.23
N ALA A 198 2.78 18.94 0.47
CA ALA A 198 1.76 18.03 0.95
C ALA A 198 2.35 16.98 1.91
N LYS A 199 1.52 16.55 2.86
CA LYS A 199 1.86 15.52 3.85
C LYS A 199 1.11 14.25 3.53
N HIS A 200 1.86 13.15 3.38
CA HIS A 200 1.36 11.85 2.99
C HIS A 200 1.59 10.83 4.11
N VAL A 201 0.72 9.81 4.19
CA VAL A 201 0.95 8.64 5.05
C VAL A 201 1.66 7.59 4.19
N CYS A 202 2.95 7.38 4.45
CA CYS A 202 3.77 6.43 3.70
C CYS A 202 4.20 5.27 4.58
N ARG A 203 4.50 4.11 3.97
CA ARG A 203 5.28 3.07 4.66
C ARG A 203 6.68 3.61 4.98
N ASP A 204 7.26 3.13 6.07
CA ASP A 204 8.69 3.31 6.32
C ASP A 204 9.47 2.59 5.22
N TYR A 205 9.94 3.37 4.25
CA TYR A 205 10.62 2.84 3.09
C TYR A 205 11.96 2.19 3.46
N GLY A 206 12.60 2.62 4.56
CA GLY A 206 13.81 1.96 5.07
C GLY A 206 13.53 0.53 5.51
N GLN A 207 12.41 0.29 6.19
CA GLN A 207 11.97 -1.06 6.57
C GLN A 207 11.60 -1.92 5.35
N VAL A 208 10.99 -1.31 4.32
CA VAL A 208 10.73 -1.99 3.04
C VAL A 208 12.06 -2.46 2.44
N LEU A 209 13.04 -1.56 2.29
CA LEU A 209 14.35 -1.89 1.74
C LEU A 209 15.05 -2.96 2.55
N GLU A 210 15.12 -2.83 3.88
CA GLU A 210 15.79 -3.81 4.76
C GLU A 210 15.16 -5.20 4.64
N TYR A 211 13.82 -5.25 4.58
CA TYR A 211 13.10 -6.52 4.45
C TYR A 211 13.34 -7.19 3.09
N LEU A 212 13.24 -6.44 1.99
CA LEU A 212 13.47 -6.96 0.65
C LEU A 212 14.93 -7.38 0.45
N GLU A 213 15.86 -6.56 0.94
CA GLU A 213 17.28 -6.87 0.94
C GLU A 213 17.55 -8.21 1.63
N ARG A 214 16.95 -8.47 2.80
CA ARG A 214 17.15 -9.72 3.55
C ARG A 214 16.59 -10.96 2.84
N ASN A 215 15.56 -10.81 2.00
CA ASN A 215 14.86 -11.91 1.33
C ASN A 215 15.17 -11.99 -0.18
N ARG A 216 16.15 -11.22 -0.67
CA ARG A 216 16.50 -11.12 -2.08
C ARG A 216 17.00 -12.46 -2.65
N VAL A 217 16.70 -12.72 -3.92
CA VAL A 217 17.13 -13.92 -4.63
C VAL A 217 18.60 -13.89 -5.03
N ASN A 218 19.17 -12.69 -5.27
CA ASN A 218 20.55 -12.50 -5.68
C ASN A 218 21.09 -11.11 -5.25
N ASP A 219 22.36 -10.86 -5.54
CA ASP A 219 23.09 -9.63 -5.16
C ASP A 219 23.25 -8.62 -6.31
N GLU A 220 22.57 -8.85 -7.45
CA GLU A 220 22.72 -8.00 -8.63
C GLU A 220 22.24 -6.57 -8.35
N ARG A 221 22.96 -5.59 -8.87
CA ARG A 221 22.62 -4.17 -8.74
C ARG A 221 22.25 -3.59 -10.09
N TRP A 222 20.95 -3.44 -10.30
CA TRP A 222 20.40 -2.94 -11.54
C TRP A 222 19.10 -2.20 -11.28
N ILE A 223 18.82 -1.23 -12.15
CA ILE A 223 17.56 -0.54 -12.33
C ILE A 223 17.60 0.14 -13.70
#